data_AF-A0A386H2I0-F1
#
_entry.id   AF-A0A386H2I0-F1
#
_cell.length_a   1.000
_cell.length_b   1.000
_cell.length_c   1.000
_cell.angle_alpha   90.00
_cell.angle_beta   90.00
_cell.angle_gamma   90.00
#
_symmetry.space_group_name_H-M   'P 1'
#
loop_
_entity.id
_entity.type
_entity.pdbx_description
1 polymer ?
#
loop_
_entity_poly.entity_id
_entity_poly.type
_entity_poly.pdbx_seq_one_letter_code
_entity_poly.pdbx_strand_id
1 'polypeptide(L)'
;MKNEYPWIYKDINNNVWKYYLNQNNELVYKVMYNEGKWTREKIVCKEINTFTVYVDVYNKVHIVYSNLKGEIVYCTINDNKWMGKVLYKADNSNIVISDLKIEIMEENMHIFFLLCENNGRDHGILMHCIWDGKNTKFNRIYDIILPSVSDEYYYIKIGITGNINLFFLTDAGDEIALNYLIYENDFWTDPVRLYGLKGEKISVRIIIANTGIHILNGIEENSIYTLEHVCIDFDNKISNYKVFESKSEIIEPIIFYKNNNVYICFIEENKIKCLLYDNENWSEAMEVNIDSAVNLKIYNCIFVFNTSVLISTVYGTEDVDARLYDFDYILKMTFDSEAHFEKNGESNVSHDDVKKIKEKISEVNSVNKIFENKISILQAELQKKQKFIENYEKRINKVFTQKSISDENCSMLADIKNKLEQSLDTIKEKLEEEKDARKALDDQNNILFEENSMLKSQIEDLKEENKKVKQELEIEKNESIFSHILRKK
;
A
#
# COMPACT_ATOMS: atom_id res chain seq x y z
N MET A 1 -22.45 -18.47 5.69
CA MET A 1 -21.97 -17.17 6.20
C MET A 1 -20.46 -17.30 6.26
N LYS A 2 -19.70 -16.42 5.59
CA LYS A 2 -18.22 -16.50 5.62
C LYS A 2 -17.75 -16.33 7.07
N ASN A 3 -16.91 -17.24 7.55
CA ASN A 3 -16.22 -17.08 8.83
C ASN A 3 -15.16 -15.98 8.67
N GLU A 4 -15.55 -14.73 8.87
CA GLU A 4 -14.55 -13.67 9.10
C GLU A 4 -14.04 -13.79 10.53
N TYR A 5 -12.85 -14.38 10.69
CA TYR A 5 -12.24 -14.46 12.00
C TYR A 5 -11.94 -13.06 12.53
N PRO A 6 -12.26 -12.79 13.80
CA PRO A 6 -11.89 -11.52 14.41
C PRO A 6 -10.38 -11.30 14.36
N TRP A 7 -10.00 -10.05 14.12
CA TRP A 7 -8.60 -9.64 14.15
C TRP A 7 -8.21 -9.22 15.56
N ILE A 8 -7.13 -9.79 16.07
CA ILE A 8 -6.55 -9.43 17.36
C ILE A 8 -5.17 -8.83 17.14
N TYR A 9 -4.91 -7.73 17.83
CA TYR A 9 -3.63 -7.04 17.81
C TYR A 9 -3.26 -6.64 19.24
N LYS A 10 -2.01 -6.87 19.64
CA LYS A 10 -1.48 -6.45 20.94
C LYS A 10 -0.54 -5.26 20.75
N ASP A 11 -0.88 -4.12 21.34
CA ASP A 11 -0.08 -2.90 21.22
C ASP A 11 1.15 -2.90 22.16
N ILE A 12 2.02 -1.89 21.98
CA ILE A 12 3.23 -1.68 22.79
C ILE A 12 2.97 -1.52 24.30
N ASN A 13 1.75 -1.17 24.70
CA ASN A 13 1.34 -1.03 26.09
C ASN A 13 0.72 -2.33 26.64
N ASN A 14 0.80 -3.43 25.87
CA ASN A 14 0.14 -4.70 26.12
C ASN A 14 -1.39 -4.67 26.08
N ASN A 15 -2.01 -3.62 25.53
CA ASN A 15 -3.46 -3.63 25.34
C ASN A 15 -3.82 -4.54 24.17
N VAL A 16 -4.90 -5.29 24.33
CA VAL A 16 -5.40 -6.18 23.29
C VAL A 16 -6.56 -5.52 22.56
N TRP A 17 -6.40 -5.30 21.28
CA TRP A 17 -7.40 -4.75 20.37
C TRP A 17 -8.08 -5.89 19.63
N LYS A 18 -9.41 -5.87 19.58
CA LYS A 18 -10.21 -6.83 18.81
C LYS A 18 -11.06 -6.07 17.80
N TYR A 19 -10.89 -6.38 16.51
CA TYR A 19 -11.68 -5.85 15.39
C TYR A 19 -12.54 -6.96 14.77
N TYR A 20 -13.81 -6.70 14.51
CA TYR A 20 -14.76 -7.67 13.95
C TYR A 20 -15.99 -6.99 13.36
N LEU A 21 -16.72 -7.72 12.52
CA LEU A 21 -18.08 -7.34 12.10
C LEU A 21 -19.07 -7.77 13.17
N ASN A 22 -19.91 -6.83 13.62
CA ASN A 22 -21.04 -7.16 14.48
C ASN A 22 -22.23 -7.68 13.64
N GLN A 23 -23.33 -8.06 14.32
CA GLN A 23 -24.53 -8.59 13.67
C GLN A 23 -25.24 -7.61 12.72
N ASN A 24 -24.91 -6.31 12.79
CA ASN A 24 -25.47 -5.26 11.95
C ASN A 24 -24.59 -4.93 10.73
N ASN A 25 -23.56 -5.75 10.43
CA ASN A 25 -22.54 -5.46 9.42
C ASN A 25 -21.81 -4.13 9.66
N GLU A 26 -21.60 -3.78 10.94
CA GLU A 26 -20.76 -2.66 11.33
C GLU A 26 -19.38 -3.19 11.73
N LEU A 27 -18.33 -2.61 11.17
CA LEU A 27 -16.97 -2.87 11.61
C LEU A 27 -16.75 -2.13 12.93
N VAL A 28 -16.54 -2.90 13.98
CA VAL A 28 -16.37 -2.41 15.35
C VAL A 28 -15.03 -2.84 15.92
N TYR A 29 -14.60 -2.13 16.96
CA TYR A 29 -13.49 -2.57 17.79
C TYR A 29 -13.76 -2.39 19.28
N LYS A 30 -13.11 -3.21 20.09
CA LYS A 30 -13.03 -3.08 21.55
C LYS A 30 -11.60 -3.32 22.01
N VAL A 31 -11.24 -2.74 23.14
CA VAL A 31 -9.89 -2.81 23.72
C VAL A 31 -9.97 -3.45 25.09
N MET A 32 -9.07 -4.37 25.38
CA MET A 32 -8.83 -4.89 26.72
C MET A 32 -7.55 -4.24 27.25
N TYR A 33 -7.70 -3.45 28.30
CA TYR A 33 -6.60 -2.87 29.05
C TYR A 33 -6.13 -3.85 30.13
N ASN A 34 -5.04 -3.52 30.84
CA ASN A 34 -4.40 -4.36 31.87
C ASN A 34 -5.34 -4.93 32.96
N GLU A 35 -6.54 -4.38 33.13
CA GLU A 35 -7.57 -4.85 34.08
C GLU A 35 -8.37 -6.08 33.61
N GLY A 36 -8.08 -6.61 32.42
CA GLY A 36 -8.74 -7.83 31.89
C GLY A 36 -10.19 -7.62 31.46
N LYS A 37 -10.66 -6.37 31.35
CA LYS A 37 -12.03 -6.05 30.93
C LYS A 37 -12.06 -5.36 29.58
N TRP A 38 -12.91 -5.86 28.69
CA TRP A 38 -13.18 -5.25 27.40
C TRP A 38 -13.95 -3.93 27.56
N THR A 39 -13.55 -2.91 26.78
CA THR A 39 -14.36 -1.70 26.59
C THR A 39 -15.66 -2.00 25.85
N ARG A 40 -16.58 -1.03 25.87
CA ARG A 40 -17.71 -1.01 24.92
C ARG A 40 -17.20 -0.96 23.48
N GLU A 41 -18.02 -1.51 22.58
CA GLU A 41 -17.77 -1.46 21.13
C GLU A 41 -17.73 -0.01 20.64
N LYS A 42 -16.76 0.28 19.78
CA LYS A 42 -16.64 1.54 19.05
C LYS A 42 -16.73 1.25 17.56
N ILE A 43 -17.57 2.01 16.86
CA ILE A 43 -17.80 1.83 15.43
C ILE A 43 -16.66 2.47 14.63
N VAL A 44 -16.09 1.71 13.69
CA VAL A 44 -15.17 2.21 12.67
C VAL A 44 -15.95 2.67 11.45
N CYS A 45 -16.82 1.81 10.93
CA CYS A 45 -17.64 2.06 9.75
C CYS A 45 -18.88 1.15 9.73
N LYS A 46 -19.87 1.47 8.89
CA LYS A 46 -21.13 0.75 8.74
C LYS A 46 -21.27 0.19 7.33
N GLU A 47 -22.20 -0.75 7.15
CA GLU A 47 -22.50 -1.36 5.83
C GLU A 47 -21.27 -2.05 5.23
N ILE A 48 -20.55 -2.83 6.06
CA ILE A 48 -19.31 -3.52 5.66
C ILE A 48 -19.65 -4.91 5.16
N ASN A 49 -19.01 -5.31 4.05
CA ASN A 49 -19.13 -6.66 3.50
C ASN A 49 -17.96 -7.55 3.93
N THR A 50 -16.72 -7.05 3.81
CA THR A 50 -15.52 -7.74 4.28
C THR A 50 -14.43 -6.76 4.65
N PHE A 51 -13.51 -7.14 5.54
CA PHE A 51 -12.40 -6.29 5.95
C PHE A 51 -11.14 -7.09 6.30
N THR A 52 -10.01 -6.39 6.27
CA THR A 52 -8.73 -6.89 6.75
C THR A 52 -8.01 -5.81 7.56
N VAL A 53 -7.13 -6.23 8.46
CA VAL A 53 -6.39 -5.33 9.34
C VAL A 53 -4.90 -5.55 9.15
N TYR A 54 -4.17 -4.46 9.05
CA TYR A 54 -2.72 -4.43 9.08
C TYR A 54 -2.27 -3.43 10.14
N VAL A 55 -1.17 -3.75 10.81
CA VAL A 55 -0.53 -2.81 11.73
C VAL A 55 0.88 -2.58 11.22
N ASP A 56 1.30 -1.33 11.10
CA ASP A 56 2.65 -1.01 10.67
C ASP A 56 3.67 -1.17 11.80
N VAL A 57 4.95 -1.06 11.45
CA VAL A 57 6.07 -1.11 12.41
C VAL A 57 6.04 0.02 13.45
N TYR A 58 5.22 1.06 13.23
CA TYR A 58 5.01 2.17 14.16
C TYR A 58 3.75 1.98 15.01
N ASN A 59 3.17 0.78 15.04
CA ASN A 59 1.96 0.43 15.79
C ASN A 59 0.71 1.19 15.34
N LYS A 60 0.70 1.70 14.11
CA LYS A 60 -0.46 2.35 13.51
C LYS A 60 -1.33 1.30 12.85
N VAL A 61 -2.63 1.35 13.17
CA VAL A 61 -3.62 0.44 12.60
C VAL A 61 -4.11 0.97 11.27
N HIS A 62 -4.07 0.11 10.27
CA HIS A 62 -4.57 0.28 8.92
C HIS A 62 -5.65 -0.76 8.68
N ILE A 63 -6.78 -0.33 8.14
CA ILE A 63 -7.89 -1.23 7.81
C ILE A 63 -8.22 -1.01 6.36
N VAL A 64 -8.36 -2.09 5.61
CA VAL A 64 -8.94 -2.06 4.27
C VAL A 64 -10.24 -2.84 4.34
N TYR A 65 -11.33 -2.21 3.91
CA TYR A 65 -12.64 -2.85 3.90
C TYR A 65 -13.34 -2.66 2.58
N SER A 66 -14.27 -3.54 2.28
CA SER A 66 -15.28 -3.33 1.27
C SER A 66 -16.63 -3.02 1.90
N ASN A 67 -17.38 -2.10 1.31
CA ASN A 67 -18.73 -1.77 1.75
C ASN A 67 -19.79 -2.39 0.83
N LEU A 68 -21.05 -2.38 1.27
CA LEU A 68 -22.20 -2.88 0.51
C LEU A 68 -22.50 -2.06 -0.77
N LYS A 69 -21.79 -0.95 -1.00
CA LYS A 69 -21.87 -0.11 -2.21
C LYS A 69 -20.85 -0.52 -3.28
N GLY A 70 -20.06 -1.57 -3.03
CA GLY A 70 -19.04 -2.05 -3.96
C GLY A 70 -17.80 -1.17 -3.98
N GLU A 71 -17.46 -0.50 -2.88
CA GLU A 71 -16.24 0.31 -2.76
C GLU A 71 -15.20 -0.40 -1.89
N ILE A 72 -13.93 -0.29 -2.25
CA ILE A 72 -12.80 -0.62 -1.38
C ILE A 72 -12.31 0.68 -0.76
N VAL A 73 -12.25 0.70 0.57
CA VAL A 73 -11.85 1.88 1.33
C VAL A 73 -10.71 1.49 2.25
N TYR A 74 -9.63 2.24 2.16
CA TYR A 74 -8.56 2.22 3.16
C TYR A 74 -8.92 3.22 4.25
N CYS A 75 -8.75 2.84 5.51
CA CYS A 75 -8.83 3.77 6.63
C CYS A 75 -7.72 3.56 7.67
N THR A 76 -7.40 4.64 8.36
CA THR A 76 -6.46 4.64 9.47
C THR A 76 -6.86 5.69 10.50
N ILE A 77 -6.34 5.57 11.72
CA ILE A 77 -6.61 6.55 12.77
C ILE A 77 -5.68 7.77 12.63
N ASN A 78 -6.26 8.96 12.69
CA ASN A 78 -5.55 10.23 12.77
C ASN A 78 -6.29 11.17 13.74
N ASP A 79 -5.59 11.78 14.68
CA ASP A 79 -6.18 12.64 15.73
C ASP A 79 -7.42 12.02 16.41
N ASN A 80 -7.34 10.74 16.77
CA ASN A 80 -8.42 9.94 17.37
C ASN A 80 -9.68 9.77 16.51
N LYS A 81 -9.60 10.02 15.19
CA LYS A 81 -10.68 9.83 14.22
C LYS A 81 -10.26 8.88 13.11
N TRP A 82 -11.19 8.06 12.64
CA TRP A 82 -10.97 7.22 11.47
C TRP A 82 -11.07 8.05 10.19
N MET A 83 -9.99 8.07 9.42
CA MET A 83 -9.91 8.77 8.14
C MET A 83 -9.91 7.75 7.02
N GLY A 84 -10.87 7.85 6.09
CA GLY A 84 -11.02 6.91 4.97
C GLY A 84 -10.66 7.52 3.62
N LYS A 85 -10.12 6.70 2.71
CA LYS A 85 -9.89 7.01 1.29
C LYS A 85 -10.45 5.86 0.45
N VAL A 86 -11.37 6.16 -0.46
CA VAL A 86 -11.85 5.20 -1.45
C VAL A 86 -10.71 4.90 -2.42
N LEU A 87 -10.33 3.63 -2.51
CA LEU A 87 -9.27 3.15 -3.41
C LEU A 87 -9.87 2.63 -4.72
N TYR A 88 -11.01 1.97 -4.65
CA TYR A 88 -11.70 1.37 -5.79
C TYR A 88 -13.21 1.48 -5.63
N LYS A 89 -13.91 1.52 -6.76
CA LYS A 89 -15.37 1.47 -6.82
C LYS A 89 -15.77 0.58 -7.99
N ALA A 90 -16.60 -0.42 -7.74
CA ALA A 90 -17.15 -1.26 -8.79
C ALA A 90 -18.08 -0.45 -9.70
N ASP A 91 -17.99 -0.69 -11.00
CA ASP A 91 -18.77 0.04 -12.01
C ASP A 91 -20.26 -0.31 -11.98
N ASN A 92 -20.61 -1.45 -11.38
CA ASN A 92 -21.97 -1.99 -11.33
C ASN A 92 -22.38 -2.26 -9.88
N SER A 93 -23.57 -1.77 -9.50
CA SER A 93 -24.15 -1.97 -8.16
C SER A 93 -24.45 -3.43 -7.82
N ASN A 94 -24.50 -4.31 -8.83
CA ASN A 94 -24.72 -5.75 -8.63
C ASN A 94 -23.43 -6.52 -8.34
N ILE A 95 -22.28 -5.85 -8.31
CA ILE A 95 -20.99 -6.48 -7.98
C ILE A 95 -20.75 -6.36 -6.48
N VAL A 96 -20.48 -7.50 -5.85
CA VAL A 96 -20.06 -7.61 -4.46
C VAL A 96 -18.55 -7.86 -4.44
N ILE A 97 -17.83 -7.07 -3.64
CA ILE A 97 -16.41 -7.26 -3.40
C ILE A 97 -16.24 -8.19 -2.20
N SER A 98 -15.58 -9.33 -2.36
CA SER A 98 -15.42 -10.32 -1.29
C SER A 98 -14.00 -10.86 -1.18
N ASP A 99 -13.71 -11.54 -0.06
CA ASP A 99 -12.43 -12.21 0.19
C ASP A 99 -11.26 -11.23 0.06
N LEU A 100 -11.21 -10.22 0.93
CA LEU A 100 -10.22 -9.14 0.83
C LEU A 100 -8.94 -9.52 1.60
N LYS A 101 -7.80 -9.53 0.91
CA LYS A 101 -6.48 -9.84 1.49
C LYS A 101 -5.49 -8.72 1.18
N ILE A 102 -4.56 -8.45 2.09
CA ILE A 102 -3.52 -7.43 1.89
C ILE A 102 -2.15 -7.98 2.20
N GLU A 103 -1.17 -7.52 1.44
CA GLU A 103 0.25 -7.72 1.67
C GLU A 103 0.99 -6.40 1.50
N ILE A 104 2.00 -6.17 2.33
CA ILE A 104 2.87 -5.01 2.19
C ILE A 104 4.18 -5.47 1.57
N MET A 105 4.52 -4.91 0.41
CA MET A 105 5.77 -5.20 -0.28
C MET A 105 6.45 -3.87 -0.61
N GLU A 106 7.66 -3.70 -0.10
CA GLU A 106 8.41 -2.44 -0.18
C GLU A 106 7.58 -1.28 0.40
N GLU A 107 7.26 -0.26 -0.41
CA GLU A 107 6.46 0.91 -0.02
C GLU A 107 4.99 0.79 -0.49
N ASN A 108 4.62 -0.33 -1.12
CA ASN A 108 3.31 -0.52 -1.74
C ASN A 108 2.42 -1.44 -0.90
N MET A 109 1.13 -1.09 -0.84
CA MET A 109 0.08 -1.97 -0.35
C MET A 109 -0.52 -2.73 -1.52
N HIS A 110 -0.37 -4.05 -1.50
CA HIS A 110 -0.96 -4.98 -2.45
C HIS A 110 -2.28 -5.48 -1.88
N ILE A 111 -3.38 -5.17 -2.55
CA ILE A 111 -4.75 -5.46 -2.12
C ILE A 111 -5.37 -6.43 -3.13
N PHE A 112 -5.82 -7.58 -2.63
CA PHE A 112 -6.42 -8.66 -3.39
C PHE A 112 -7.89 -8.79 -3.01
N PHE A 113 -8.75 -9.03 -3.99
CA PHE A 113 -10.18 -9.19 -3.77
C PHE A 113 -10.86 -9.87 -4.96
N LEU A 114 -12.01 -10.47 -4.71
CA LEU A 114 -12.89 -11.01 -5.73
C LEU A 114 -14.03 -10.05 -6.04
N LEU A 115 -14.28 -9.81 -7.33
CA LEU A 115 -15.51 -9.22 -7.82
C LEU A 115 -16.49 -10.35 -8.16
N CYS A 116 -17.61 -10.44 -7.43
CA CYS A 116 -18.62 -11.46 -7.64
C CYS A 116 -19.95 -10.81 -8.03
N GLU A 117 -20.65 -11.37 -9.01
CA GLU A 117 -22.03 -10.93 -9.28
C GLU A 117 -22.99 -11.44 -8.20
N ASN A 118 -23.93 -10.58 -7.79
CA ASN A 118 -24.90 -10.93 -6.75
C ASN A 118 -25.88 -12.04 -7.20
N ASN A 119 -26.07 -12.19 -8.52
CA ASN A 119 -27.03 -13.10 -9.14
C ASN A 119 -26.33 -14.29 -9.80
N GLY A 120 -25.73 -15.17 -8.99
CA GLY A 120 -25.10 -16.39 -9.50
C GLY A 120 -24.02 -16.91 -8.56
N ARG A 121 -23.16 -16.01 -8.07
CA ARG A 121 -22.00 -16.30 -7.18
C ARG A 121 -21.13 -17.52 -7.58
N ASP A 122 -21.31 -18.04 -8.78
CA ASP A 122 -20.56 -19.15 -9.38
C ASP A 122 -19.34 -18.64 -10.15
N HIS A 123 -19.25 -17.34 -10.41
CA HIS A 123 -18.12 -16.70 -11.05
C HIS A 123 -17.59 -15.53 -10.19
N GLY A 124 -16.26 -15.44 -10.12
CA GLY A 124 -15.54 -14.36 -9.47
C GLY A 124 -14.34 -13.91 -10.30
N ILE A 125 -14.12 -12.60 -10.37
CA ILE A 125 -12.92 -12.05 -11.01
C ILE A 125 -11.92 -11.69 -9.92
N LEU A 126 -10.76 -12.35 -9.93
CA LEU A 126 -9.68 -12.07 -9.00
C LEU A 126 -8.90 -10.81 -9.43
N MET A 127 -8.86 -9.83 -8.54
CA MET A 127 -8.28 -8.52 -8.79
C MET A 127 -7.06 -8.29 -7.90
N HIS A 128 -6.07 -7.58 -8.44
CA HIS A 128 -4.90 -7.08 -7.73
C HIS A 128 -4.84 -5.56 -7.85
N CYS A 129 -4.97 -4.85 -6.74
CA CYS A 129 -4.77 -3.41 -6.62
C CYS A 129 -3.44 -3.13 -5.92
N ILE A 130 -2.63 -2.25 -6.51
CA ILE A 130 -1.37 -1.78 -5.95
C ILE A 130 -1.54 -0.32 -5.59
N TRP A 131 -1.32 0.03 -4.32
CA TRP A 131 -1.47 1.39 -3.82
C TRP A 131 -0.15 1.90 -3.22
N ASP A 132 0.37 2.99 -3.78
CA ASP A 132 1.64 3.63 -3.37
C ASP A 132 1.44 4.74 -2.30
N GLY A 133 0.25 4.81 -1.68
CA GLY A 133 -0.17 5.90 -0.81
C GLY A 133 -0.86 7.07 -1.54
N LYS A 134 -0.58 7.27 -2.83
CA LYS A 134 -1.12 8.34 -3.67
C LYS A 134 -2.02 7.80 -4.77
N ASN A 135 -1.48 7.00 -5.67
CA ASN A 135 -2.08 6.43 -6.87
C ASN A 135 -2.39 4.94 -6.69
N THR A 136 -3.39 4.47 -7.42
CA THR A 136 -3.77 3.06 -7.48
C THR A 136 -3.56 2.51 -8.89
N LYS A 137 -3.01 1.30 -8.99
CA LYS A 137 -2.93 0.51 -10.23
C LYS A 137 -3.74 -0.77 -10.04
N PHE A 138 -4.53 -1.14 -11.04
CA PHE A 138 -5.37 -2.33 -11.00
C PHE A 138 -4.97 -3.32 -12.09
N ASN A 139 -4.93 -4.59 -11.73
CA ASN A 139 -4.76 -5.69 -12.66
C ASN A 139 -5.83 -6.74 -12.41
N ARG A 140 -6.46 -7.20 -13.48
CA ARG A 140 -7.29 -8.40 -13.47
C ARG A 140 -6.37 -9.60 -13.55
N ILE A 141 -6.42 -10.48 -12.57
CA ILE A 141 -5.52 -11.65 -12.49
C ILE A 141 -6.13 -12.81 -13.25
N TYR A 142 -7.33 -13.26 -12.84
CA TYR A 142 -7.93 -14.46 -13.38
C TYR A 142 -9.45 -14.52 -13.16
N ASP A 143 -10.15 -15.27 -14.01
CA ASP A 143 -11.56 -15.62 -13.84
C ASP A 143 -11.68 -16.96 -13.12
N ILE A 144 -12.35 -16.95 -11.98
CA ILE A 144 -12.52 -18.14 -11.15
C ILE A 144 -13.97 -18.58 -11.24
N ILE A 145 -14.18 -19.85 -11.57
CA ILE A 145 -15.46 -20.52 -11.35
C ILE A 145 -15.46 -20.95 -9.88
N LEU A 146 -16.27 -20.28 -9.05
CA LEU A 146 -16.25 -20.39 -7.60
C LEU A 146 -16.83 -21.74 -7.16
N PRO A 147 -16.03 -22.66 -6.62
CA PRO A 147 -16.52 -23.96 -6.16
C PRO A 147 -17.46 -23.82 -4.97
N SER A 148 -18.65 -24.44 -5.04
CA SER A 148 -19.64 -24.41 -3.94
C SER A 148 -19.18 -25.15 -2.67
N VAL A 149 -18.17 -25.99 -2.79
CA VAL A 149 -17.63 -26.86 -1.73
C VAL A 149 -16.53 -26.19 -0.88
N SER A 150 -16.17 -24.94 -1.15
CA SER A 150 -15.13 -24.21 -0.40
C SER A 150 -15.56 -22.80 0.01
N ASP A 151 -15.12 -22.35 1.19
CA ASP A 151 -15.42 -21.02 1.73
C ASP A 151 -14.37 -19.95 1.36
N GLU A 152 -13.16 -20.39 0.96
CA GLU A 152 -12.05 -19.55 0.52
C GLU A 152 -11.61 -19.98 -0.88
N TYR A 153 -11.38 -19.00 -1.77
CA TYR A 153 -11.15 -19.31 -3.18
C TYR A 153 -9.72 -19.03 -3.63
N TYR A 154 -8.98 -18.23 -2.87
CA TYR A 154 -7.58 -17.96 -3.17
C TYR A 154 -6.76 -17.67 -1.92
N TYR A 155 -5.45 -17.83 -2.01
CA TYR A 155 -4.50 -17.67 -0.92
C TYR A 155 -3.31 -16.86 -1.41
N ILE A 156 -2.87 -15.91 -0.58
CA ILE A 156 -1.68 -15.09 -0.84
C ILE A 156 -0.60 -15.49 0.14
N LYS A 157 0.63 -15.67 -0.36
CA LYS A 157 1.81 -15.97 0.45
C LYS A 157 3.02 -15.22 -0.10
N ILE A 158 3.76 -14.54 0.77
CA ILE A 158 5.06 -13.98 0.41
C ILE A 158 6.08 -15.11 0.35
N GLY A 159 6.74 -15.25 -0.80
CA GLY A 159 7.78 -16.23 -1.01
C GLY A 159 9.10 -15.82 -0.37
N ILE A 160 10.03 -16.77 -0.27
CA ILE A 160 11.34 -16.54 0.35
C ILE A 160 12.12 -15.42 -0.36
N THR A 161 11.91 -15.26 -1.68
CA THR A 161 12.58 -14.21 -2.48
C THR A 161 11.86 -12.85 -2.45
N GLY A 162 10.78 -12.74 -1.67
CA GLY A 162 9.95 -11.53 -1.58
C GLY A 162 8.89 -11.40 -2.69
N ASN A 163 8.75 -12.40 -3.55
CA ASN A 163 7.70 -12.46 -4.57
C ASN A 163 6.32 -12.78 -3.94
N ILE A 164 5.24 -12.33 -4.56
CA ILE A 164 3.89 -12.69 -4.11
C ILE A 164 3.45 -13.97 -4.82
N ASN A 165 3.14 -14.99 -4.06
CA ASN A 165 2.64 -16.27 -4.54
C ASN A 165 1.13 -16.29 -4.33
N LEU A 166 0.41 -16.58 -5.41
CA LEU A 166 -1.04 -16.65 -5.42
C LEU A 166 -1.46 -18.06 -5.76
N PHE A 167 -2.27 -18.65 -4.89
CA PHE A 167 -2.90 -19.95 -5.13
C PHE A 167 -4.40 -19.72 -5.25
N PHE A 168 -5.08 -20.40 -6.17
CA PHE A 168 -6.53 -20.25 -6.28
C PHE A 168 -7.21 -21.57 -6.68
N LEU A 169 -8.42 -21.74 -6.16
CA LEU A 169 -9.30 -22.87 -6.44
C LEU A 169 -10.31 -22.45 -7.50
N THR A 170 -10.47 -23.26 -8.54
CA THR A 170 -11.53 -23.08 -9.54
C THR A 170 -12.20 -24.42 -9.80
N ASP A 171 -13.51 -24.40 -9.98
CA ASP A 171 -14.25 -25.57 -10.45
C ASP A 171 -13.84 -25.87 -11.91
N ALA A 172 -13.32 -27.07 -12.13
CA ALA A 172 -12.93 -27.56 -13.45
C ALA A 172 -13.95 -28.56 -14.03
N GLY A 173 -15.09 -28.76 -13.35
CA GLY A 173 -16.19 -29.62 -13.75
C GLY A 173 -16.21 -30.96 -13.01
N ASP A 174 -15.12 -31.74 -13.11
CA ASP A 174 -15.02 -33.07 -12.49
C ASP A 174 -14.23 -33.08 -11.16
N GLU A 175 -13.61 -31.95 -10.84
CA GLU A 175 -12.80 -31.69 -9.66
C GLU A 175 -12.64 -30.19 -9.42
N ILE A 176 -12.13 -29.83 -8.24
CA ILE A 176 -11.67 -28.48 -7.94
C ILE A 176 -10.18 -28.42 -8.20
N ALA A 177 -9.77 -27.61 -9.19
CA ALA A 177 -8.37 -27.44 -9.55
C ALA A 177 -7.71 -26.40 -8.65
N LEU A 178 -6.61 -26.77 -7.99
CA LEU A 178 -5.70 -25.83 -7.33
C LEU A 178 -4.67 -25.33 -8.33
N ASN A 179 -4.62 -24.02 -8.52
CA ASN A 179 -3.73 -23.34 -9.45
C ASN A 179 -2.81 -22.37 -8.72
N TYR A 180 -1.73 -21.99 -9.38
CA TYR A 180 -0.64 -21.20 -8.82
C TYR A 180 -0.11 -20.16 -9.81
N LEU A 181 0.16 -18.95 -9.33
CA LEU A 181 0.84 -17.86 -10.05
C LEU A 181 1.84 -17.15 -9.15
N ILE A 182 2.80 -16.50 -9.78
CA ILE A 182 3.78 -15.64 -9.11
C ILE A 182 3.64 -14.22 -9.64
N TYR A 183 3.66 -13.24 -8.75
CA TYR A 183 3.91 -11.85 -9.08
C TYR A 183 5.37 -11.51 -8.82
N GLU A 184 6.07 -11.16 -9.88
CA GLU A 184 7.46 -10.73 -9.83
C GLU A 184 7.73 -9.68 -10.91
N ASN A 185 8.63 -8.73 -10.60
CA ASN A 185 9.05 -7.67 -11.53
C ASN A 185 7.89 -6.88 -12.17
N ASP A 186 6.83 -6.63 -11.39
CA ASP A 186 5.60 -5.95 -11.79
C ASP A 186 4.64 -6.68 -12.74
N PHE A 187 4.80 -7.99 -12.92
CA PHE A 187 3.94 -8.82 -13.76
C PHE A 187 3.53 -10.12 -13.04
N TRP A 188 2.37 -10.65 -13.44
CA TRP A 188 1.95 -12.01 -13.08
C TRP A 188 2.46 -13.00 -14.12
N THR A 189 2.89 -14.18 -13.67
CA THR A 189 3.11 -15.33 -14.54
C THR A 189 1.78 -15.91 -15.02
N ASP A 190 1.82 -16.77 -16.03
CA ASP A 190 0.66 -17.58 -16.40
C ASP A 190 0.29 -18.56 -15.27
N PRO A 191 -1.01 -18.88 -15.08
CA PRO A 191 -1.45 -19.89 -14.13
C PRO A 191 -0.93 -21.28 -14.46
N VAL A 192 -0.41 -21.95 -13.45
CA VAL A 192 -0.01 -23.35 -13.49
C VAL A 192 -0.95 -24.16 -12.61
N ARG A 193 -1.60 -25.18 -13.17
CA ARG A 193 -2.39 -26.16 -12.39
C ARG A 193 -1.44 -27.06 -11.61
N LEU A 194 -1.66 -27.16 -10.30
CA LEU A 194 -0.88 -28.03 -9.42
C LEU A 194 -1.50 -29.44 -9.38
N TYR A 195 -2.75 -29.54 -8.91
CA TYR A 195 -3.48 -30.80 -8.80
C TYR A 195 -4.99 -30.56 -8.60
N GLY A 196 -5.75 -31.65 -8.58
CA GLY A 196 -7.20 -31.68 -8.40
C GLY A 196 -7.64 -32.18 -7.03
N LEU A 197 -8.75 -31.65 -6.53
CA LEU A 197 -9.38 -32.05 -5.28
C LEU A 197 -10.83 -32.49 -5.52
N LYS A 198 -11.28 -33.48 -4.76
CA LYS A 198 -12.67 -33.96 -4.73
C LYS A 198 -13.12 -34.10 -3.28
N GLY A 199 -14.37 -33.73 -3.02
CA GLY A 199 -14.95 -33.74 -1.68
C GLY A 199 -16.28 -32.98 -1.65
N GLU A 200 -17.12 -33.30 -0.68
CA GLU A 200 -18.35 -32.55 -0.35
C GLU A 200 -18.02 -31.20 0.30
N LYS A 201 -16.88 -31.12 1.02
CA LYS A 201 -16.33 -29.88 1.57
C LYS A 201 -14.81 -29.89 1.46
N ILE A 202 -14.23 -28.78 1.03
CA ILE A 202 -12.79 -28.61 0.80
C ILE A 202 -12.30 -27.35 1.50
N SER A 203 -11.26 -27.51 2.32
CA SER A 203 -10.48 -26.41 2.90
C SER A 203 -9.02 -26.57 2.52
N VAL A 204 -8.34 -25.45 2.25
CA VAL A 204 -6.92 -25.44 1.93
C VAL A 204 -6.20 -24.47 2.85
N ARG A 205 -5.01 -24.88 3.32
CA ARG A 205 -4.09 -24.02 4.07
C ARG A 205 -2.69 -24.16 3.46
N ILE A 206 -2.00 -23.04 3.30
CA ILE A 206 -0.72 -23.00 2.59
C ILE A 206 0.32 -22.26 3.43
N ILE A 207 1.52 -22.82 3.47
CA ILE A 207 2.72 -22.14 3.96
C ILE A 207 3.86 -22.33 2.95
N ILE A 208 4.75 -21.35 2.89
CA ILE A 208 5.98 -21.43 2.11
C ILE A 208 7.13 -21.52 3.11
N ALA A 209 7.88 -22.61 3.05
CA ALA A 209 9.05 -22.86 3.87
C ALA A 209 10.29 -22.97 2.99
N ASN A 210 11.47 -22.91 3.60
CA ASN A 210 12.76 -23.17 2.94
C ASN A 210 12.90 -24.59 2.37
N THR A 211 11.96 -25.49 2.65
CA THR A 211 11.87 -26.85 2.11
C THR A 211 10.95 -26.95 0.89
N GLY A 212 10.14 -25.92 0.62
CA GLY A 212 9.17 -25.90 -0.47
C GLY A 212 7.83 -25.30 -0.06
N ILE A 213 6.82 -25.56 -0.89
CA ILE A 213 5.43 -25.17 -0.61
C ILE A 213 4.76 -26.35 0.10
N HIS A 214 4.20 -26.10 1.28
CA HIS A 214 3.43 -27.09 2.01
C HIS A 214 1.96 -26.68 2.02
N ILE A 215 1.11 -27.61 1.60
CA ILE A 215 -0.32 -27.41 1.42
C ILE A 215 -1.03 -28.47 2.25
N LEU A 216 -1.97 -28.03 3.08
CA LEU A 216 -2.85 -28.89 3.84
C LEU A 216 -4.25 -28.81 3.24
N ASN A 217 -4.71 -29.93 2.69
CA ASN A 217 -6.09 -30.09 2.23
C ASN A 217 -6.90 -30.74 3.35
N GLY A 218 -7.99 -30.11 3.77
CA GLY A 218 -9.02 -30.72 4.59
C GLY A 218 -10.22 -31.08 3.72
N ILE A 219 -10.56 -32.36 3.66
CA ILE A 219 -11.60 -32.91 2.80
C ILE A 219 -12.64 -33.60 3.67
N GLU A 220 -13.91 -33.25 3.48
CA GLU A 220 -15.05 -33.99 4.01
C GLU A 220 -15.73 -34.73 2.85
N GLU A 221 -15.94 -36.04 3.02
CA GLU A 221 -16.59 -36.88 2.02
C GLU A 221 -17.30 -38.04 2.73
N ASN A 222 -18.62 -38.18 2.53
CA ASN A 222 -19.42 -39.24 3.14
C ASN A 222 -19.29 -39.29 4.69
N SER A 223 -19.25 -38.11 5.33
CA SER A 223 -19.04 -37.94 6.77
C SER A 223 -17.70 -38.47 7.31
N ILE A 224 -16.69 -38.60 6.43
CA ILE A 224 -15.31 -38.87 6.81
C ILE A 224 -14.50 -37.60 6.57
N TYR A 225 -13.78 -37.16 7.60
CA TYR A 225 -12.92 -35.99 7.57
C TYR A 225 -11.47 -36.46 7.39
N THR A 226 -10.84 -36.01 6.31
CA THR A 226 -9.46 -36.36 5.95
C THR A 226 -8.60 -35.11 5.88
N LEU A 227 -7.40 -35.20 6.45
CA LEU A 227 -6.33 -34.23 6.24
C LEU A 227 -5.27 -34.83 5.33
N GLU A 228 -4.92 -34.11 4.27
CA GLU A 228 -3.86 -34.48 3.33
C GLU A 228 -2.81 -33.38 3.25
N HIS A 229 -1.55 -33.74 3.46
CA HIS A 229 -0.41 -32.85 3.27
C HIS A 229 0.21 -33.07 1.90
N VAL A 230 0.24 -32.02 1.10
CA VAL A 230 0.95 -31.97 -0.17
C VAL A 230 2.19 -31.09 -0.03
N CYS A 231 3.35 -31.64 -0.36
CA CYS A 231 4.62 -30.92 -0.42
C CYS A 231 5.04 -30.76 -1.89
N ILE A 232 5.42 -29.54 -2.27
CA ILE A 232 5.99 -29.22 -3.57
C ILE A 232 7.39 -28.67 -3.32
N ASP A 233 8.41 -29.44 -3.71
CA ASP A 233 9.80 -29.04 -3.56
C ASP A 233 10.25 -28.06 -4.65
N PHE A 234 11.49 -27.58 -4.57
CA PHE A 234 12.06 -26.63 -5.54
C PHE A 234 12.30 -27.23 -6.93
N ASP A 235 12.31 -28.55 -7.06
CA ASP A 235 12.35 -29.25 -8.35
C ASP A 235 10.94 -29.44 -8.93
N ASN A 236 9.91 -28.83 -8.30
CA ASN A 236 8.49 -28.96 -8.60
C ASN A 236 7.96 -30.40 -8.47
N LYS A 237 8.64 -31.24 -7.69
CA LYS A 237 8.14 -32.59 -7.40
C LYS A 237 7.07 -32.49 -6.32
N ILE A 238 5.92 -33.09 -6.62
CA ILE A 238 4.77 -33.13 -5.72
C ILE A 238 4.78 -34.45 -4.97
N SER A 239 4.62 -34.38 -3.65
CA SER A 239 4.44 -35.54 -2.76
C SER A 239 3.18 -35.34 -1.91
N ASN A 240 2.32 -36.35 -1.82
CA ASN A 240 1.05 -36.29 -1.08
C ASN A 240 1.04 -37.36 0.02
N TYR A 241 0.57 -36.98 1.20
CA TYR A 241 0.47 -37.82 2.38
C TYR A 241 -0.92 -37.64 3.00
N LYS A 242 -1.67 -38.73 3.16
CA LYS A 242 -2.85 -38.73 4.03
C LYS A 242 -2.37 -38.75 5.49
N VAL A 243 -2.51 -37.64 6.20
CA VAL A 243 -1.88 -37.44 7.51
C VAL A 243 -2.81 -37.78 8.67
N PHE A 244 -4.12 -37.64 8.46
CA PHE A 244 -5.12 -37.93 9.48
C PHE A 244 -6.47 -38.23 8.85
N GLU A 245 -7.25 -39.11 9.48
CA GLU A 245 -8.62 -39.43 9.10
C GLU A 245 -9.45 -39.68 10.35
N SER A 246 -10.67 -39.13 10.38
CA SER A 246 -11.62 -39.37 11.45
C SER A 246 -13.07 -39.31 10.96
N LYS A 247 -13.95 -39.88 11.78
CA LYS A 247 -15.41 -39.71 11.66
C LYS A 247 -15.92 -38.54 12.50
N SER A 248 -15.13 -38.07 13.45
CA SER A 248 -15.43 -36.87 14.21
C SER A 248 -15.05 -35.65 13.38
N GLU A 249 -15.85 -34.58 13.50
CA GLU A 249 -15.62 -33.35 12.75
C GLU A 249 -14.23 -32.77 13.07
N ILE A 250 -13.47 -32.49 12.02
CA ILE A 250 -12.20 -31.78 12.11
C ILE A 250 -12.47 -30.29 11.87
N ILE A 251 -12.30 -29.51 12.92
CA ILE A 251 -12.57 -28.08 12.89
C ILE A 251 -11.25 -27.34 12.69
N GLU A 252 -11.22 -26.60 11.58
CA GLU A 252 -10.26 -25.54 11.30
C GLU A 252 -8.78 -25.94 11.45
N PRO A 253 -8.29 -26.81 10.57
CA PRO A 253 -6.89 -27.18 10.55
C PRO A 253 -5.99 -25.98 10.25
N ILE A 254 -4.84 -25.92 10.92
CA ILE A 254 -3.78 -24.92 10.74
C ILE A 254 -2.47 -25.66 10.46
N ILE A 255 -1.74 -25.21 9.44
CA ILE A 255 -0.39 -25.67 9.12
C ILE A 255 0.62 -24.56 9.40
N PHE A 256 1.74 -24.88 10.03
CA PHE A 256 2.82 -23.91 10.29
C PHE A 256 4.20 -24.57 10.25
N TYR A 257 5.22 -23.77 9.98
CA TYR A 257 6.62 -24.20 9.93
C TYR A 257 7.42 -23.58 11.07
N LYS A 258 8.10 -24.40 11.85
CA LYS A 258 8.95 -23.93 12.95
C LYS A 258 10.08 -24.91 13.24
N ASN A 259 11.26 -24.40 13.63
CA ASN A 259 12.42 -25.21 14.01
C ASN A 259 12.76 -26.30 12.97
N ASN A 260 12.66 -25.94 11.70
CA ASN A 260 12.83 -26.81 10.54
C ASN A 260 11.80 -27.92 10.32
N ASN A 261 10.70 -27.92 11.06
CA ASN A 261 9.65 -28.93 10.96
C ASN A 261 8.32 -28.31 10.55
N VAL A 262 7.49 -29.12 9.91
CA VAL A 262 6.09 -28.77 9.59
C VAL A 262 5.18 -29.37 10.65
N TYR A 263 4.23 -28.58 11.12
CA TYR A 263 3.25 -28.98 12.09
C TYR A 263 1.85 -28.76 11.55
N ILE A 264 0.94 -29.64 11.93
CA ILE A 264 -0.49 -29.51 11.67
C ILE A 264 -1.21 -29.55 12.99
N CYS A 265 -1.98 -28.51 13.29
CA CYS A 265 -2.90 -28.50 14.41
C CYS A 265 -4.34 -28.46 13.92
N PHE A 266 -5.26 -29.06 14.66
CA PHE A 266 -6.70 -28.98 14.40
C PHE A 266 -7.48 -29.21 15.68
N ILE A 267 -8.77 -28.87 15.66
CA ILE A 267 -9.69 -29.16 16.75
C ILE A 267 -10.50 -30.41 16.39
N GLU A 268 -10.55 -31.38 17.28
CA GLU A 268 -11.42 -32.54 17.19
C GLU A 268 -11.99 -32.79 18.60
N GLU A 269 -13.31 -32.95 18.72
CA GLU A 269 -13.99 -33.19 20.00
C GLU A 269 -13.65 -32.12 21.08
N ASN A 270 -13.56 -30.85 20.66
CA ASN A 270 -13.20 -29.69 21.50
C ASN A 270 -11.78 -29.76 22.13
N LYS A 271 -10.89 -30.55 21.55
CA LYS A 271 -9.48 -30.66 21.94
C LYS A 271 -8.59 -30.27 20.78
N ILE A 272 -7.51 -29.54 21.07
CA ILE A 272 -6.50 -29.26 20.06
C ILE A 272 -5.62 -30.51 19.94
N LYS A 273 -5.46 -31.00 18.73
CA LYS A 273 -4.50 -32.06 18.37
C LYS A 273 -3.41 -31.47 17.50
N CYS A 274 -2.20 -32.03 17.59
CA CYS A 274 -1.02 -31.60 16.87
C CYS A 274 -0.27 -32.80 16.28
N LEU A 275 0.16 -32.69 15.02
CA LEU A 275 1.03 -33.65 14.34
C LEU A 275 2.31 -32.94 13.93
N LEU A 276 3.42 -33.69 13.95
CA LEU A 276 4.75 -33.28 13.53
C LEU A 276 5.16 -34.06 12.27
N TYR A 277 5.73 -33.36 11.30
CA TYR A 277 6.43 -33.97 10.17
C TYR A 277 7.94 -33.90 10.38
N ASP A 278 8.61 -35.05 10.42
CA ASP A 278 10.05 -35.18 10.65
C ASP A 278 10.88 -35.21 9.36
N ASN A 279 10.28 -34.81 8.23
CA ASN A 279 10.78 -34.90 6.85
C ASN A 279 10.66 -36.27 6.17
N GLU A 280 10.23 -37.31 6.87
CA GLU A 280 9.95 -38.63 6.28
C GLU A 280 8.53 -39.10 6.58
N ASN A 281 8.10 -38.98 7.84
CA ASN A 281 6.83 -39.47 8.33
C ASN A 281 6.10 -38.43 9.17
N TRP A 282 4.79 -38.61 9.28
CA TRP A 282 3.97 -37.88 10.23
C TRP A 282 3.89 -38.63 11.54
N SER A 283 3.99 -37.89 12.65
CA SER A 283 3.72 -38.41 13.98
C SER A 283 2.24 -38.77 14.12
N GLU A 284 1.92 -39.57 15.16
CA GLU A 284 0.54 -39.67 15.63
C GLU A 284 0.04 -38.31 16.13
N ALA A 285 -1.29 -38.13 16.11
CA ALA A 285 -1.94 -36.92 16.60
C ALA A 285 -1.88 -36.85 18.13
N MET A 286 -1.12 -35.90 18.66
CA MET A 286 -0.95 -35.68 20.09
C MET A 286 -1.92 -34.61 20.59
N GLU A 287 -2.54 -34.85 21.74
CA GLU A 287 -3.43 -33.88 22.38
C GLU A 287 -2.63 -32.78 23.07
N VAL A 288 -2.96 -31.52 22.79
CA VAL A 288 -2.37 -30.37 23.47
C VAL A 288 -3.02 -30.23 24.85
N ASN A 289 -2.21 -30.26 25.90
CA ASN A 289 -2.71 -30.14 27.26
C ASN A 289 -3.17 -28.69 27.55
N ILE A 290 -4.47 -28.44 27.38
CA ILE A 290 -5.14 -27.17 27.68
C ILE A 290 -6.31 -27.39 28.64
N ASP A 291 -6.65 -26.36 29.43
CA ASP A 291 -7.79 -26.42 30.35
C ASP A 291 -9.10 -26.74 29.60
N SER A 292 -9.69 -27.90 29.90
CA SER A 292 -10.61 -28.66 29.05
C SER A 292 -12.07 -28.16 28.97
N ALA A 293 -12.35 -26.93 29.37
CA ALA A 293 -13.72 -26.44 29.53
C ALA A 293 -14.11 -25.27 28.59
N VAL A 294 -13.27 -24.93 27.61
CA VAL A 294 -13.44 -23.66 26.89
C VAL A 294 -13.84 -23.87 25.43
N ASN A 295 -14.75 -23.03 24.94
CA ASN A 295 -15.15 -22.97 23.54
C ASN A 295 -14.03 -22.33 22.73
N LEU A 296 -13.37 -23.13 21.89
CA LEU A 296 -12.25 -22.70 21.07
C LEU A 296 -12.73 -21.97 19.81
N LYS A 297 -12.09 -20.85 19.51
CA LYS A 297 -12.30 -20.05 18.31
C LYS A 297 -10.98 -19.71 17.65
N ILE A 298 -11.07 -19.16 16.45
CA ILE A 298 -9.92 -18.73 15.66
C ILE A 298 -9.88 -17.23 15.54
N TYR A 299 -8.66 -16.73 15.59
CA TYR A 299 -8.34 -15.33 15.50
C TYR A 299 -7.22 -15.11 14.48
N ASN A 300 -7.36 -14.05 13.70
CA ASN A 300 -6.24 -13.50 12.94
C ASN A 300 -5.44 -12.62 13.89
N CYS A 301 -4.23 -13.04 14.27
CA CYS A 301 -3.39 -12.33 15.21
C CYS A 301 -2.26 -11.59 14.53
N ILE A 302 -2.05 -10.34 14.93
CA ILE A 302 -0.97 -9.49 14.47
C ILE A 302 0.04 -9.34 15.61
N PHE A 303 1.25 -9.85 15.39
CA PHE A 303 2.39 -9.74 16.29
C PHE A 303 3.37 -8.72 15.74
N VAL A 304 3.55 -7.61 16.44
CA VAL A 304 4.50 -6.56 16.07
C VAL A 304 5.81 -6.79 16.82
N PHE A 305 6.88 -7.00 16.06
CA PHE A 305 8.26 -7.04 16.54
C PHE A 305 8.99 -5.77 16.09
N ASN A 306 10.12 -5.44 16.73
CA ASN A 306 10.85 -4.18 16.49
C ASN A 306 11.05 -3.79 15.02
N THR A 307 11.19 -4.76 14.11
CA THR A 307 11.46 -4.51 12.68
C THR A 307 10.54 -5.28 11.74
N SER A 308 9.56 -6.03 12.26
CA SER A 308 8.73 -6.92 11.45
C SER A 308 7.36 -7.12 12.07
N VAL A 309 6.38 -7.36 11.21
CA VAL A 309 5.02 -7.70 11.63
C VAL A 309 4.73 -9.10 11.14
N LEU A 310 4.28 -9.97 12.05
CA LEU A 310 3.86 -11.33 11.73
C LEU A 310 2.35 -11.42 11.88
N ILE A 311 1.68 -11.85 10.82
CA ILE A 311 0.26 -12.20 10.85
C ILE A 311 0.17 -13.72 10.92
N SER A 312 -0.54 -14.23 11.92
CA SER A 312 -0.76 -15.66 12.09
C SER A 312 -2.18 -15.94 12.54
N THR A 313 -2.72 -17.06 12.08
CA THR A 313 -3.98 -17.62 12.60
C THR A 313 -3.67 -18.42 13.86
N VAL A 314 -4.42 -18.20 14.94
CA VAL A 314 -4.23 -18.91 16.22
C VAL A 314 -5.56 -19.34 16.81
N TYR A 315 -5.52 -20.36 17.67
CA TYR A 315 -6.67 -20.74 18.49
C TYR A 315 -6.76 -19.85 19.74
N GLY A 316 -7.96 -19.63 20.23
CA GLY A 316 -8.15 -18.94 21.50
C GLY A 316 -9.56 -19.07 22.04
N THR A 317 -9.79 -18.46 23.20
CA THR A 317 -11.07 -18.52 23.90
C THR A 317 -11.88 -17.24 23.70
N GLU A 318 -13.22 -17.32 23.84
CA GLU A 318 -14.11 -16.15 23.70
C GLU A 318 -14.35 -15.38 25.02
N ASP A 319 -14.01 -15.99 26.15
CA ASP A 319 -14.34 -15.49 27.49
C ASP A 319 -13.65 -14.17 27.87
N VAL A 320 -14.08 -13.61 29.01
CA VAL A 320 -13.59 -12.32 29.56
C VAL A 320 -12.05 -12.30 29.66
N ASP A 321 -11.44 -13.45 29.96
CA ASP A 321 -9.99 -13.66 29.99
C ASP A 321 -9.47 -14.37 28.72
N ALA A 322 -9.86 -13.88 27.53
CA ALA A 322 -9.51 -14.48 26.24
C ALA A 322 -8.03 -14.92 26.19
N ARG A 323 -7.79 -16.23 26.20
CA ARG A 323 -6.46 -16.83 26.09
C ARG A 323 -6.20 -17.14 24.63
N LEU A 324 -5.05 -16.72 24.13
CA LEU A 324 -4.57 -17.07 22.79
C LEU A 324 -3.52 -18.17 22.94
N TYR A 325 -3.69 -19.23 22.16
CA TYR A 325 -2.77 -20.34 22.08
C TYR A 325 -1.95 -20.18 20.80
N ASP A 326 -0.85 -19.44 20.90
CA ASP A 326 0.10 -19.35 19.80
C ASP A 326 0.84 -20.68 19.59
N PHE A 327 1.57 -20.78 18.48
CA PHE A 327 2.26 -22.02 18.13
C PHE A 327 3.36 -22.38 19.13
N ASP A 328 4.00 -21.39 19.75
CA ASP A 328 5.04 -21.59 20.77
C ASP A 328 4.45 -22.28 22.00
N TYR A 329 3.30 -21.82 22.45
CA TYR A 329 2.55 -22.40 23.55
C TYR A 329 2.10 -23.83 23.22
N ILE A 330 1.53 -24.04 22.03
CA ILE A 330 1.07 -25.38 21.59
C ILE A 330 2.24 -26.36 21.59
N LEU A 331 3.37 -26.01 20.97
CA LEU A 331 4.52 -26.90 20.90
C LEU A 331 5.08 -27.23 22.29
N LYS A 332 5.19 -26.22 23.17
CA LYS A 332 5.65 -26.43 24.54
C LYS A 332 4.74 -27.38 25.32
N MET A 333 3.43 -27.25 25.19
CA MET A 333 2.49 -28.11 25.91
C MET A 333 2.36 -29.51 25.33
N THR A 334 2.84 -29.72 24.08
CA THR A 334 2.75 -31.01 23.39
C THR A 334 4.04 -31.82 23.48
N PHE A 335 5.20 -31.17 23.28
CA PHE A 335 6.48 -31.87 23.05
C PHE A 335 7.56 -31.63 24.12
N ASP A 336 7.46 -30.60 24.98
CA ASP A 336 8.49 -30.33 25.99
C ASP A 336 8.33 -31.17 27.29
N SER A 337 7.25 -31.96 27.43
CA SER A 337 6.99 -32.78 28.63
C SER A 337 7.77 -34.11 28.67
N GLU A 338 8.51 -34.49 27.63
CA GLU A 338 9.20 -35.79 27.52
C GLU A 338 10.74 -35.73 27.54
N ALA A 339 11.37 -34.66 28.05
CA ALA A 339 12.82 -34.60 28.22
C ALA A 339 13.31 -35.29 29.52
N HIS A 340 13.02 -36.59 29.69
CA HIS A 340 13.69 -37.46 30.67
C HIS A 340 14.46 -38.57 29.94
N PHE A 341 15.62 -38.22 29.37
CA PHE A 341 16.58 -39.23 28.94
C PHE A 341 17.35 -39.75 30.14
N GLU A 342 17.08 -41.01 30.50
CA GLU A 342 17.89 -41.82 31.39
C GLU A 342 19.34 -41.89 30.88
N LYS A 343 20.29 -41.42 31.69
CA LYS A 343 21.70 -41.72 31.52
C LYS A 343 22.03 -43.04 32.21
N ASN A 344 22.10 -44.12 31.44
CA ASN A 344 22.90 -45.30 31.74
C ASN A 344 23.64 -45.59 30.43
N GLY A 345 24.95 -45.47 30.32
CA GLY A 345 25.97 -46.30 30.94
C GLY A 345 26.90 -46.73 29.80
N GLU A 346 28.21 -46.74 30.02
CA GLU A 346 29.27 -46.93 29.02
C GLU A 346 29.00 -48.09 28.04
N SER A 347 29.19 -47.87 26.73
CA SER A 347 29.16 -48.92 25.73
C SER A 347 30.42 -48.94 24.86
N ASN A 348 30.96 -50.15 24.68
CA ASN A 348 31.78 -50.49 23.54
C ASN A 348 30.93 -50.36 22.26
N VAL A 349 31.52 -49.76 21.21
CA VAL A 349 30.84 -49.43 19.95
C VAL A 349 30.27 -50.68 19.29
N SER A 350 28.94 -50.76 19.24
CA SER A 350 28.20 -51.84 18.59
C SER A 350 27.88 -51.47 17.13
N HIS A 351 27.46 -52.46 16.32
CA HIS A 351 27.07 -52.24 14.92
C HIS A 351 25.89 -51.26 14.78
N ASP A 352 25.08 -51.13 15.84
CA ASP A 352 23.96 -50.20 15.94
C ASP A 352 24.41 -48.74 16.12
N ASP A 353 25.57 -48.53 16.76
CA ASP A 353 26.17 -47.19 16.88
C ASP A 353 26.71 -46.71 15.53
N VAL A 354 27.25 -47.62 14.71
CA VAL A 354 27.68 -47.32 13.33
C VAL A 354 26.49 -46.94 12.44
N LYS A 355 25.33 -47.58 12.64
CA LYS A 355 24.10 -47.25 11.92
C LYS A 355 23.58 -45.85 12.31
N LYS A 356 23.52 -45.55 13.61
CA LYS A 356 23.16 -44.21 14.13
C LYS A 356 24.12 -43.12 13.66
N ILE A 357 25.42 -43.42 13.56
CA ILE A 357 26.42 -42.49 13.02
C ILE A 357 26.18 -42.23 11.54
N LYS A 358 25.85 -43.26 10.74
CA LYS A 358 25.51 -43.08 9.32
C LYS A 358 24.24 -42.27 9.12
N GLU A 359 23.23 -42.49 9.95
CA GLU A 359 21.99 -41.71 9.95
C GLU A 359 22.28 -40.22 10.28
N LYS A 360 23.05 -39.95 11.34
CA LYS A 360 23.51 -38.58 11.65
C LYS A 360 24.35 -37.93 10.56
N ILE A 361 25.20 -38.69 9.87
CA ILE A 361 25.98 -38.17 8.73
C ILE A 361 25.04 -37.81 7.57
N SER A 362 23.98 -38.60 7.35
CA SER A 362 22.96 -38.31 6.34
C SER A 362 22.17 -37.02 6.69
N GLU A 363 21.77 -36.85 7.94
CA GLU A 363 21.15 -35.61 8.44
C GLU A 363 22.08 -34.40 8.30
N VAL A 364 23.35 -34.53 8.68
CA VAL A 364 24.32 -33.43 8.55
C VAL A 364 24.53 -33.06 7.07
N ASN A 365 24.51 -34.03 6.17
CA ASN A 365 24.63 -33.77 4.73
C ASN A 365 23.38 -33.09 4.15
N SER A 366 22.17 -33.45 4.60
CA SER A 366 20.95 -32.75 4.18
C SER A 366 20.93 -31.31 4.71
N VAL A 367 21.35 -31.10 5.96
CA VAL A 367 21.51 -29.77 6.56
C VAL A 367 22.57 -28.94 5.83
N ASN A 368 23.70 -29.53 5.44
CA ASN A 368 24.72 -28.84 4.65
C ASN A 368 24.18 -28.41 3.28
N LYS A 369 23.39 -29.27 2.62
CA LYS A 369 22.74 -28.91 1.35
C LYS A 369 21.76 -27.74 1.52
N ILE A 370 21.02 -27.70 2.63
CA ILE A 370 20.16 -26.56 3.00
C ILE A 370 21.00 -25.28 3.20
N PHE A 371 22.14 -25.38 3.89
CA PHE A 371 23.03 -24.23 4.09
C PHE A 371 23.67 -23.74 2.79
N GLU A 372 24.08 -24.63 1.89
CA GLU A 372 24.60 -24.27 0.56
C GLU A 372 23.54 -23.52 -0.26
N ASN A 373 22.29 -23.97 -0.21
CA ASN A 373 21.17 -23.28 -0.83
C ASN A 373 20.95 -21.89 -0.20
N LYS A 374 21.00 -21.80 1.14
CA LYS A 374 20.87 -20.52 1.86
C LYS A 374 21.99 -19.55 1.49
N ILE A 375 23.22 -20.04 1.36
CA ILE A 375 24.37 -19.23 0.90
C ILE A 375 24.11 -18.73 -0.53
N SER A 376 23.63 -19.60 -1.42
CA SER A 376 23.34 -19.25 -2.82
C SER A 376 22.24 -18.19 -2.93
N ILE A 377 21.17 -18.33 -2.15
CA ILE A 377 20.07 -17.34 -2.07
C ILE A 377 20.59 -16.00 -1.52
N LEU A 378 21.32 -16.02 -0.41
CA LEU A 378 21.88 -14.82 0.20
C LEU A 378 22.87 -14.10 -0.74
N GLN A 379 23.64 -14.86 -1.53
CA GLN A 379 24.52 -14.28 -2.55
C GLN A 379 23.74 -13.61 -3.68
N ALA A 380 22.64 -14.21 -4.14
CA ALA A 380 21.77 -13.61 -5.14
C ALA A 380 21.09 -12.33 -4.62
N GLU A 381 20.61 -12.33 -3.37
CA GLU A 381 20.07 -11.15 -2.70
C GLU A 381 21.12 -10.04 -2.56
N LEU A 382 22.34 -10.39 -2.17
CA LEU A 382 23.44 -9.44 -2.03
C LEU A 382 23.75 -8.77 -3.38
N GLN A 383 23.82 -9.55 -4.47
CA GLN A 383 24.01 -8.99 -5.82
C GLN A 383 22.85 -8.09 -6.26
N LYS A 384 21.60 -8.48 -5.96
CA LYS A 384 20.41 -7.66 -6.25
C LYS A 384 20.46 -6.33 -5.49
N LYS A 385 20.77 -6.36 -4.20
CA LYS A 385 20.93 -5.16 -3.36
C LYS A 385 22.08 -4.27 -3.83
N GLN A 386 23.20 -4.85 -4.27
CA GLN A 386 24.31 -4.08 -4.86
C GLN A 386 23.87 -3.33 -6.13
N LYS A 387 23.14 -3.98 -7.04
CA LYS A 387 22.57 -3.31 -8.23
C LYS A 387 21.62 -2.17 -7.87
N PHE A 388 20.81 -2.34 -6.82
CA PHE A 388 19.96 -1.26 -6.33
C PHE A 388 20.77 -0.07 -5.83
N ILE A 389 21.80 -0.31 -5.02
CA ILE A 389 22.69 0.74 -4.50
C ILE A 389 23.32 1.52 -5.66
N GLU A 390 23.88 0.85 -6.66
CA GLU A 390 24.46 1.52 -7.85
C GLU A 390 23.43 2.38 -8.59
N ASN A 391 22.18 1.92 -8.70
CA ASN A 391 21.10 2.69 -9.32
C ASN A 391 20.69 3.90 -8.48
N TYR A 392 20.64 3.77 -7.15
CA TYR A 392 20.40 4.89 -6.24
C TYR A 392 21.52 5.93 -6.33
N GLU A 393 22.78 5.52 -6.34
CA GLU A 393 23.92 6.43 -6.50
C GLU A 393 23.86 7.19 -7.83
N LYS A 394 23.53 6.52 -8.93
CA LYS A 394 23.32 7.18 -10.24
C LYS A 394 22.19 8.21 -10.19
N ARG A 395 21.06 7.88 -9.54
CA ARG A 395 19.93 8.81 -9.38
C ARG A 395 20.31 10.01 -8.52
N ILE A 396 20.99 9.79 -7.40
CA ILE A 396 21.46 10.84 -6.50
C ILE A 396 22.41 11.79 -7.24
N ASN A 397 23.38 11.26 -7.99
CA ASN A 397 24.30 12.07 -8.77
C ASN A 397 23.56 12.92 -9.82
N LYS A 398 22.55 12.36 -10.49
CA LYS A 398 21.72 13.12 -11.43
C LYS A 398 20.96 14.26 -10.73
N VAL A 399 20.38 14.01 -9.56
CA VAL A 399 19.71 15.06 -8.78
C VAL A 399 20.69 16.14 -8.33
N PHE A 400 21.90 15.76 -7.92
CA PHE A 400 22.93 16.72 -7.48
C PHE A 400 23.39 17.63 -8.63
N THR A 401 23.60 17.08 -9.83
CA THR A 401 23.94 17.87 -11.03
C THR A 401 22.80 18.81 -11.42
N GLN A 402 21.55 18.36 -11.39
CA GLN A 402 20.39 19.22 -11.67
C GLN A 402 20.23 20.33 -10.64
N LYS A 403 20.47 20.04 -9.36
CA LYS A 403 20.46 21.06 -8.30
C LYS A 403 21.53 22.12 -8.55
N SER A 404 22.75 21.73 -8.89
CA SER A 404 23.85 22.67 -9.20
C SER A 404 23.47 23.61 -10.34
N ILE A 405 22.88 23.09 -11.43
CA ILE A 405 22.39 23.90 -12.56
C ILE A 405 21.27 24.85 -12.11
N SER A 406 20.36 24.37 -11.27
CA SER A 406 19.28 25.21 -10.74
C SER A 406 19.80 26.33 -9.83
N ASP A 407 20.80 26.05 -9.01
CA ASP A 407 21.41 27.04 -8.11
C ASP A 407 22.17 28.11 -8.92
N GLU A 408 22.88 27.71 -9.99
CA GLU A 408 23.48 28.65 -10.95
C GLU A 408 22.42 29.54 -11.62
N ASN A 409 21.33 28.95 -12.12
CA ASN A 409 20.23 29.71 -12.74
C ASN A 409 19.60 30.71 -11.76
N CYS A 410 19.40 30.32 -10.49
CA CYS A 410 18.90 31.23 -9.46
C CYS A 410 19.85 32.40 -9.22
N SER A 411 21.16 32.18 -9.22
CA SER A 411 22.15 33.26 -9.08
C SER A 411 22.10 34.22 -10.28
N MET A 412 22.03 33.71 -11.50
CA MET A 412 21.88 34.54 -12.71
C MET A 412 20.58 35.36 -12.70
N LEU A 413 19.47 34.77 -12.26
CA LEU A 413 18.19 35.47 -12.15
C LEU A 413 18.25 36.59 -11.10
N ALA A 414 18.95 36.37 -9.98
CA ALA A 414 19.17 37.41 -8.97
C ALA A 414 19.98 38.59 -9.55
N ASP A 415 21.03 38.31 -10.33
CA ASP A 415 21.84 39.35 -10.98
C ASP A 415 21.05 40.13 -12.04
N ILE A 416 20.24 39.44 -12.84
CA ILE A 416 19.35 40.08 -13.83
C ILE A 416 18.33 40.97 -13.12
N LYS A 417 17.72 40.49 -12.03
CA LYS A 417 16.78 41.27 -11.24
C LYS A 417 17.42 42.57 -10.73
N ASN A 418 18.62 42.50 -10.15
CA ASN A 418 19.33 43.67 -9.65
C ASN A 418 19.65 44.68 -10.77
N LYS A 419 20.05 44.21 -11.96
CA LYS A 419 20.28 45.08 -13.12
C LYS A 419 19.01 45.75 -13.65
N LEU A 420 17.89 45.02 -13.64
CA LEU A 420 16.59 45.56 -14.03
C LEU A 420 16.12 46.63 -13.05
N GLU A 421 16.27 46.41 -11.74
CA GLU A 421 15.93 47.39 -10.70
C GLU A 421 16.72 48.69 -10.89
N GLN A 422 18.05 48.60 -11.08
CA GLN A 422 18.90 49.77 -11.36
C GLN A 422 18.49 50.52 -12.64
N SER A 423 18.17 49.79 -13.70
CA SER A 423 17.74 50.40 -14.97
C SER A 423 16.40 51.09 -14.82
N LEU A 424 15.48 50.51 -14.04
CA LEU A 424 14.15 51.04 -13.79
C LEU A 424 14.23 52.34 -12.97
N ASP A 425 15.11 52.40 -11.98
CA ASP A 425 15.34 53.63 -11.21
C ASP A 425 15.99 54.73 -12.06
N THR A 426 16.93 54.38 -12.95
CA THR A 426 17.50 55.34 -13.92
C THR A 426 16.43 55.90 -14.87
N ILE A 427 15.49 55.05 -15.32
CA ILE A 427 14.39 55.49 -16.19
C ILE A 427 13.44 56.42 -15.44
N LYS A 428 13.14 56.15 -14.16
CA LYS A 428 12.31 57.03 -13.34
C LYS A 428 12.95 58.42 -13.18
N GLU A 429 14.25 58.48 -12.93
CA GLU A 429 14.97 59.76 -12.82
C GLU A 429 14.87 60.57 -14.12
N LYS A 430 15.17 59.95 -15.27
CA LYS A 430 15.05 60.60 -16.58
C LYS A 430 13.62 61.05 -16.90
N LEU A 431 12.63 60.25 -16.52
CA LEU A 431 11.23 60.61 -16.72
C LEU A 431 10.84 61.84 -15.90
N GLU A 432 11.37 61.98 -14.70
CA GLU A 432 11.11 63.16 -13.86
C GLU A 432 11.80 64.41 -14.43
N GLU A 433 13.05 64.29 -14.88
CA GLU A 433 13.76 65.36 -15.60
C GLU A 433 12.99 65.82 -16.86
N GLU A 434 12.44 64.87 -17.63
CA GLU A 434 11.66 65.19 -18.84
C GLU A 434 10.34 65.91 -18.50
N LYS A 435 9.67 65.52 -17.41
CA LYS A 435 8.46 66.22 -16.93
C LYS A 435 8.78 67.65 -16.53
N ASP A 436 9.87 67.87 -15.80
CA ASP A 436 10.30 69.20 -15.38
C ASP A 436 10.65 70.07 -16.58
N ALA A 437 11.39 69.53 -17.55
CA ALA A 437 11.71 70.22 -18.80
C ALA A 437 10.46 70.56 -19.62
N ARG A 438 9.50 69.63 -19.71
CA ARG A 438 8.24 69.86 -20.41
C ARG A 438 7.42 70.97 -19.76
N LYS A 439 7.38 71.01 -18.43
CA LYS A 439 6.69 72.08 -17.69
C LYS A 439 7.33 73.44 -17.97
N ALA A 440 8.66 73.52 -17.96
CA ALA A 440 9.38 74.74 -18.29
C ALA A 440 9.11 75.22 -19.73
N LEU A 441 9.02 74.29 -20.69
CA LEU A 441 8.66 74.60 -22.08
C LEU A 441 7.21 75.08 -22.22
N ASP A 442 6.26 74.48 -21.50
CA ASP A 442 4.87 74.92 -21.48
C ASP A 442 4.75 76.34 -20.89
N ASP A 443 5.45 76.63 -19.80
CA ASP A 443 5.51 77.96 -19.20
C ASP A 443 6.10 78.99 -20.19
N GLN A 444 7.17 78.64 -20.89
CA GLN A 444 7.78 79.52 -21.91
C GLN A 444 6.88 79.74 -23.12
N ASN A 445 6.18 78.71 -23.59
CA ASN A 445 5.21 78.82 -24.68
C ASN A 445 4.05 79.73 -24.31
N ASN A 446 3.56 79.69 -23.07
CA ASN A 446 2.52 80.59 -22.60
C ASN A 446 2.98 82.05 -22.64
N ILE A 447 4.21 82.33 -22.19
CA ILE A 447 4.80 83.68 -22.26
C ILE A 447 4.89 84.17 -23.72
N LEU A 448 5.43 83.35 -24.62
CA LEU A 448 5.54 83.70 -26.04
C LEU A 448 4.17 83.89 -26.72
N PHE A 449 3.15 83.16 -26.27
CA PHE A 449 1.79 83.33 -26.75
C PHE A 449 1.21 84.69 -26.34
N GLU A 450 1.41 85.10 -25.08
CA GLU A 450 1.02 86.41 -24.58
C GLU A 450 1.75 87.55 -25.31
N GLU A 451 3.07 87.43 -25.50
CA GLU A 451 3.88 88.41 -26.24
C GLU A 451 3.42 88.54 -27.69
N ASN A 452 3.18 87.41 -28.39
CA ASN A 452 2.66 87.43 -29.75
C ASN A 452 1.27 88.08 -29.84
N SER A 453 0.42 87.87 -28.84
CA SER A 453 -0.89 88.52 -28.77
C SER A 453 -0.76 90.03 -28.62
N MET A 454 0.14 90.51 -27.75
CA MET A 454 0.43 91.94 -27.60
C MET A 454 1.00 92.55 -28.89
N LEU A 455 1.99 91.90 -29.50
CA LEU A 455 2.60 92.39 -30.75
C LEU A 455 1.58 92.45 -31.89
N LYS A 456 0.68 91.47 -31.99
CA LYS A 456 -0.43 91.51 -32.97
C LYS A 456 -1.33 92.72 -32.76
N SER A 457 -1.68 93.03 -31.51
CA SER A 457 -2.46 94.23 -31.18
C SER A 457 -1.73 95.50 -31.62
N GLN A 458 -0.46 95.64 -31.25
CA GLN A 458 0.36 96.81 -31.60
C GLN A 458 0.52 96.97 -33.12
N ILE A 459 0.70 95.87 -33.85
CA ILE A 459 0.77 95.91 -35.33
C ILE A 459 -0.56 96.41 -35.91
N GLU A 460 -1.69 96.00 -35.34
CA GLU A 460 -3.00 96.43 -35.82
C GLU A 460 -3.23 97.93 -35.54
N ASP A 461 -2.86 98.40 -34.34
CA ASP A 461 -2.89 99.82 -33.98
C ASP A 461 -2.02 100.66 -34.95
N LEU A 462 -0.79 100.20 -35.22
CA LEU A 462 0.13 100.87 -36.15
C LEU A 462 -0.37 100.84 -37.59
N LYS A 463 -1.06 99.78 -38.03
CA LYS A 463 -1.69 99.75 -39.36
C LYS A 463 -2.81 100.77 -39.46
N GLU A 464 -3.62 100.89 -38.41
CA GLU A 464 -4.71 101.86 -38.35
C GLU A 464 -4.16 103.29 -38.36
N GLU A 465 -3.09 103.55 -37.62
CA GLU A 465 -2.38 104.82 -37.62
C GLU A 465 -1.76 105.13 -39.00
N ASN A 466 -1.08 104.16 -39.62
CA ASN A 466 -0.57 104.32 -41.00
C ASN A 466 -1.67 104.62 -42.01
N LYS A 467 -2.87 104.04 -41.83
CA LYS A 467 -4.02 104.30 -42.69
C LYS A 467 -4.51 105.74 -42.51
N LYS A 468 -4.58 106.25 -41.28
CA LYS A 468 -4.90 107.66 -40.98
C LYS A 468 -3.88 108.61 -41.61
N VAL A 469 -2.59 108.37 -41.40
CA VAL A 469 -1.52 109.19 -41.97
C VAL A 469 -1.58 109.18 -43.50
N LYS A 470 -1.82 108.03 -44.15
CA LYS A 470 -2.02 107.98 -45.61
C LYS A 470 -3.21 108.83 -46.08
N GLN A 471 -4.31 108.82 -45.34
CA GLN A 471 -5.48 109.66 -45.66
C GLN A 471 -5.16 111.15 -45.50
N GLU A 472 -4.47 111.53 -44.43
CA GLU A 472 -4.01 112.91 -44.20
C GLU A 472 -3.06 113.38 -45.31
N LEU A 473 -2.14 112.53 -45.74
CA LEU A 473 -1.19 112.84 -46.81
C LEU A 473 -1.85 112.92 -48.20
N GLU A 474 -2.94 112.17 -48.43
CA GLU A 474 -3.81 112.35 -49.60
C GLU A 474 -4.59 113.67 -49.54
N ILE A 475 -5.10 114.06 -48.37
CA ILE A 475 -5.77 115.35 -48.16
C ILE A 475 -4.77 116.49 -48.44
N GLU A 476 -3.57 116.47 -47.87
CA GLU A 476 -2.54 117.47 -48.13
C GLU A 476 -2.10 117.50 -49.60
N LYS A 477 -1.95 116.34 -50.26
CA LYS A 477 -1.67 116.30 -51.71
C LYS A 477 -2.80 116.95 -52.50
N ASN A 478 -4.05 116.67 -52.16
CA ASN A 478 -5.21 117.25 -52.83
C ASN A 478 -5.29 118.77 -52.58
N GLU A 479 -4.96 119.25 -51.38
CA GLU A 479 -4.85 120.68 -51.05
C GLU A 479 -3.68 121.36 -51.77
N SER A 480 -2.53 120.69 -51.88
CA SER A 480 -1.37 121.17 -52.63
C SER A 480 -1.68 121.29 -54.12
N ILE A 481 -2.37 120.30 -54.72
CA ILE A 481 -2.88 120.37 -56.09
C ILE A 481 -3.90 121.51 -56.24
N PHE A 482 -4.82 121.67 -55.29
CA PHE A 482 -5.78 122.79 -55.28
C PHE A 482 -5.09 124.16 -55.22
N SER A 483 -4.04 124.29 -54.42
CA SER A 483 -3.24 125.52 -54.30
C SER A 483 -2.47 125.85 -55.59
N HIS A 484 -2.07 124.83 -56.35
CA HIS A 484 -1.44 125.00 -57.66
C HIS A 484 -2.44 125.38 -58.76
N ILE A 485 -3.70 124.92 -58.66
CA ILE A 485 -4.76 125.25 -59.63
C ILE A 485 -5.29 126.69 -59.40
N LEU A 486 -5.42 127.14 -58.16
CA LEU A 486 -5.92 128.48 -57.83
C LEU A 486 -4.94 129.63 -58.08
N ARG A 487 -3.66 129.35 -58.37
CA ARG A 487 -2.66 130.36 -58.79
C ARG A 487 -2.64 130.64 -60.29
N LYS A 488 -3.50 130.00 -61.08
CA LYS A 488 -3.73 130.33 -62.50
C LYS A 488 -5.16 130.82 -62.73
N LYS A 489 -5.46 132.04 -62.29
CA LYS A 489 -6.20 133.04 -63.08
C LYS A 489 -6.20 134.39 -62.39
#